data_AF-A0A8T6ITB4-F1
#
_entry.id   AF-A0A8T6ITB4-F1
#
_cell.length_a   1.000
_cell.length_b   1.000
_cell.length_c   1.000
_cell.angle_alpha   90.00
_cell.angle_beta   90.00
_cell.angle_gamma   90.00
#
_symmetry.space_group_name_H-M   'P 1'
#
loop_
_entity.id
_entity.type
_entity.pdbx_description
1 polymer ?
#
loop_
_entity_poly.entity_id
_entity_poly.type
_entity_poly.pdbx_seq_one_letter_code
_entity_poly.pdbx_strand_id
1 'polypeptide(L)'
;MRLIAIIGMLHQPKARFTQALLEVLSAESDRLALIDNCDMPLTISGVARQRLTGGCVCCSLAAALISRLGRTDADYALLPVSAQADPAALASILESLRSERMQITTVSLIDALTQFRNPYLTRKLMFYSDFQVHEPFDFSEALHAALGAPL
;
A
#
# COMPACT_ATOMS: atom_id res chain seq x y z
N MET A 1 0.64 14.54 5.41
CA MET A 1 0.16 13.15 5.44
C MET A 1 1.11 12.26 4.66
N ARG A 2 1.31 11.03 5.13
CA ARG A 2 2.07 9.98 4.43
C ARG A 2 1.12 8.88 3.97
N LEU A 3 1.17 8.50 2.71
CA LEU A 3 0.43 7.37 2.15
C LEU A 3 1.40 6.21 1.91
N ILE A 4 1.13 5.05 2.51
CA ILE A 4 1.90 3.82 2.27
C ILE A 4 1.05 2.88 1.42
N ALA A 5 1.43 2.73 0.14
CA ALA A 5 0.81 1.80 -0.78
C ALA A 5 1.48 0.42 -0.70
N ILE A 6 0.70 -0.63 -0.47
CA ILE A 6 1.20 -1.99 -0.30
C ILE A 6 0.72 -2.83 -1.48
N ILE A 7 1.67 -3.22 -2.35
CA ILE A 7 1.40 -3.94 -3.60
C ILE A 7 1.95 -5.36 -3.54
N GLY A 8 1.39 -6.26 -4.33
CA GLY A 8 1.81 -7.66 -4.37
C GLY A 8 0.63 -8.59 -4.60
N MET A 9 0.92 -9.84 -4.94
CA MET A 9 -0.10 -10.80 -5.38
C MET A 9 -0.85 -11.44 -4.22
N LEU A 10 -0.15 -11.78 -3.15
CA LEU A 10 -0.73 -12.57 -2.07
C LEU A 10 -1.47 -11.69 -1.05
N HIS A 11 -2.70 -12.08 -0.71
CA HIS A 11 -3.53 -11.38 0.26
C HIS A 11 -2.96 -11.44 1.68
N GLN A 12 -2.52 -12.63 2.13
CA GLN A 12 -2.06 -12.84 3.51
C GLN A 12 -0.82 -12.02 3.87
N PRO A 13 0.25 -11.94 3.05
CA PRO A 13 1.38 -11.04 3.32
C PRO A 13 0.97 -9.57 3.39
N LYS A 14 0.09 -9.10 2.50
CA LYS A 14 -0.44 -7.72 2.55
C LYS A 14 -1.17 -7.45 3.86
N ALA A 15 -2.00 -8.39 4.31
CA ALA A 15 -2.71 -8.29 5.59
C ALA A 15 -1.73 -8.20 6.77
N ARG A 16 -0.73 -9.09 6.82
CA ARG A 16 0.28 -9.12 7.89
C ARG A 16 1.12 -7.84 7.93
N PHE A 17 1.56 -7.35 6.78
CA PHE A 17 2.35 -6.11 6.72
C PHE A 17 1.50 -4.89 7.10
N THR A 18 0.26 -4.82 6.63
CA THR A 18 -0.68 -3.75 7.02
C THR A 18 -0.93 -3.75 8.53
N GLN A 19 -1.14 -4.93 9.12
CA GLN A 19 -1.32 -5.09 10.56
C GLN A 19 -0.08 -4.62 11.34
N ALA A 20 1.12 -5.02 10.91
CA ALA A 20 2.36 -4.60 11.55
C ALA A 20 2.58 -3.08 11.48
N LEU A 21 2.27 -2.44 10.34
CA LEU A 21 2.31 -0.98 10.22
C LEU A 21 1.33 -0.30 11.18
N LEU A 22 0.11 -0.82 11.29
CA LEU A 22 -0.90 -0.27 12.21
C LEU A 22 -0.47 -0.40 13.67
N GLU A 23 0.14 -1.52 14.05
CA GLU A 23 0.63 -1.73 15.42
C GLU A 23 1.73 -0.73 15.78
N VAL A 24 2.70 -0.51 14.89
CA VAL A 24 3.77 0.46 15.10
C VAL A 24 3.22 1.89 15.16
N LEU A 25 2.43 2.29 14.17
CA LEU A 25 1.90 3.66 14.09
C LEU A 25 0.89 3.98 15.20
N SER A 26 0.10 3.00 15.64
CA SER A 26 -0.84 3.19 16.74
C SER A 26 -0.12 3.36 18.08
N ALA A 27 1.05 2.73 18.25
CA ALA A 27 1.90 2.94 19.43
C ALA A 27 2.49 4.35 19.48
N GLU A 28 2.72 4.98 18.33
CA GLU A 28 3.20 6.37 18.20
C GLU A 28 2.09 7.43 18.34
N SER A 29 0.84 7.00 18.56
CA SER A 29 -0.35 7.87 18.66
C SER A 29 -0.66 8.69 17.40
N ASP A 30 -0.23 8.21 16.24
CA ASP A 30 -0.56 8.84 14.96
C ASP A 30 -2.03 8.65 14.58
N ARG A 31 -2.61 9.64 13.88
CA ARG A 31 -3.95 9.47 13.29
C ARG A 31 -3.83 8.63 12.04
N LEU A 32 -4.57 7.52 12.01
CA LEU A 32 -4.46 6.49 10.98
C LEU A 32 -5.73 6.34 10.17
N ALA A 33 -5.55 6.17 8.86
CA ALA A 33 -6.62 5.75 7.96
C ALA A 33 -6.22 4.49 7.19
N LEU A 34 -7.09 3.49 7.18
CA LEU A 34 -6.94 2.32 6.32
C LEU A 34 -7.87 2.45 5.12
N ILE A 35 -7.30 2.63 3.93
CA ILE A 35 -8.01 2.67 2.65
C ILE A 35 -7.88 1.31 2.00
N ASP A 36 -8.83 0.42 2.28
CA ASP A 36 -8.75 -0.96 1.83
C ASP A 36 -9.16 -1.07 0.35
N ASN A 37 -8.21 -1.50 -0.49
CA ASN A 37 -8.39 -1.78 -1.92
C ASN A 37 -7.97 -3.21 -2.31
N CYS A 38 -7.79 -4.12 -1.34
CA CYS A 38 -7.47 -5.52 -1.63
C CYS A 38 -8.60 -6.23 -2.40
N ASP A 39 -8.34 -7.35 -3.07
CA ASP A 39 -9.43 -8.11 -3.73
C ASP A 39 -10.45 -8.64 -2.71
N MET A 40 -9.95 -9.16 -1.59
CA MET A 40 -10.73 -9.51 -0.41
C MET A 40 -10.56 -8.44 0.67
N PRO A 41 -11.63 -8.08 1.41
CA PRO A 41 -11.51 -7.13 2.50
C PRO A 41 -10.52 -7.60 3.57
N LEU A 42 -9.69 -6.70 4.06
CA LEU A 42 -8.79 -7.02 5.18
C LEU A 42 -9.56 -7.09 6.49
N THR A 43 -9.39 -8.18 7.23
CA THR A 43 -9.94 -8.35 8.58
C THR A 43 -8.91 -7.84 9.59
N ILE A 44 -8.96 -6.54 9.87
CA ILE A 44 -8.06 -5.86 10.81
C ILE A 44 -8.90 -5.17 11.89
N SER A 45 -8.52 -5.37 13.15
CA SER A 45 -9.17 -4.79 14.32
C SER A 45 -8.53 -3.45 14.70
N GLY A 46 -9.30 -2.55 15.31
CA GLY A 46 -8.74 -1.35 15.96
C GLY A 46 -8.50 -0.14 15.07
N VAL A 47 -8.89 -0.18 13.79
CA VAL A 47 -8.80 1.00 12.89
C VAL A 47 -10.06 1.19 12.07
N ALA A 48 -10.42 2.45 11.81
CA ALA A 48 -11.52 2.78 10.91
C ALA A 48 -11.13 2.47 9.46
N ARG A 49 -11.79 1.47 8.87
CA ARG A 49 -11.54 1.02 7.49
C ARG A 49 -12.47 1.70 6.51
N GLN A 50 -11.89 2.30 5.48
CA GLN A 50 -12.60 2.86 4.33
C GLN A 50 -12.38 1.96 3.12
N ARG A 51 -13.40 1.22 2.70
CA ARG A 51 -13.32 0.35 1.53
C ARG A 51 -13.48 1.15 0.24
N LEU A 52 -12.59 0.94 -0.73
CA LEU A 52 -12.79 1.45 -2.09
C LEU A 52 -13.72 0.50 -2.86
N THR A 53 -14.75 1.06 -3.49
CA THR A 53 -15.71 0.32 -4.33
C THR A 53 -15.26 0.20 -5.78
N GLY A 54 -14.22 0.94 -6.17
CA GLY A 54 -13.57 0.81 -7.47
C GLY A 54 -12.47 -0.23 -7.41
N GLY A 55 -12.70 -1.41 -7.99
CA GLY A 55 -11.66 -2.40 -8.28
C GLY A 55 -10.61 -1.87 -9.27
N CYS A 56 -9.71 -2.75 -9.75
CA CYS A 56 -8.45 -2.49 -10.50
C CYS A 56 -8.46 -1.52 -11.70
N VAL A 57 -9.59 -0.91 -12.04
CA VAL A 57 -9.69 0.12 -13.07
C VAL A 57 -9.05 1.41 -12.55
N CYS A 58 -7.90 1.73 -13.15
CA CYS A 58 -7.04 2.88 -12.81
C CYS A 58 -7.81 4.20 -12.61
N CYS A 59 -8.81 4.50 -13.45
CA CYS A 59 -9.57 5.75 -13.36
C CYS A 59 -10.55 5.78 -12.18
N SER A 60 -11.27 4.69 -11.89
CA SER A 60 -12.18 4.65 -10.74
C SER A 60 -11.43 4.60 -9.42
N LEU A 61 -10.26 3.94 -9.41
CA LEU A 61 -9.37 3.91 -8.27
C LEU A 61 -8.85 5.32 -7.95
N ALA A 62 -8.35 6.05 -8.95
CA ALA A 62 -7.84 7.41 -8.77
C ALA A 62 -8.90 8.36 -8.20
N ALA A 63 -10.10 8.40 -8.79
CA ALA A 63 -11.17 9.27 -8.32
C ALA A 63 -11.63 8.92 -6.89
N ALA A 64 -11.78 7.63 -6.59
CA ALA A 64 -12.16 7.18 -5.26
C ALA A 64 -11.06 7.52 -4.24
N LEU A 65 -9.79 7.31 -4.58
CA LEU A 65 -8.66 7.59 -3.72
C LEU A 65 -8.54 9.10 -3.43
N ILE A 66 -8.63 9.96 -4.45
CA ILE A 66 -8.64 11.43 -4.29
C ILE A 66 -9.75 11.86 -3.35
N SER A 67 -10.98 11.37 -3.59
CA SER A 67 -12.13 11.75 -2.75
C SER A 67 -11.98 11.29 -1.30
N ARG A 68 -11.29 10.18 -1.03
CA ARG A 68 -11.05 9.69 0.34
C ARG A 68 -9.93 10.47 0.99
N LEU A 69 -8.78 10.60 0.34
CA LEU A 69 -7.63 11.31 0.87
C LEU A 69 -7.95 12.78 1.18
N GLY A 70 -8.73 13.46 0.34
CA GLY A 70 -9.13 14.86 0.58
C GLY A 70 -10.08 15.07 1.77
N ARG A 71 -10.63 13.99 2.36
CA ARG A 71 -11.54 14.04 3.52
C ARG A 71 -10.93 13.43 4.78
N THR A 72 -9.72 12.90 4.67
CA THR A 72 -9.06 12.17 5.74
C THR A 72 -8.13 13.12 6.49
N ASP A 73 -8.37 13.28 7.78
CA ASP A 73 -7.49 13.99 8.71
C ASP A 73 -6.58 12.98 9.43
N ALA A 74 -5.67 12.37 8.66
CA ALA A 74 -4.74 11.35 9.14
C ALA A 74 -3.30 11.77 8.86
N ASP A 75 -2.41 11.42 9.77
CA ASP A 75 -0.97 11.61 9.61
C ASP A 75 -0.45 10.53 8.66
N TYR A 76 -0.98 9.32 8.76
CA TYR A 76 -0.71 8.18 7.88
C TYR A 76 -1.97 7.56 7.29
N ALA A 77 -1.91 7.23 6.00
CA ALA A 77 -2.89 6.43 5.30
C ALA A 77 -2.23 5.15 4.76
N LEU A 78 -2.85 4.00 5.01
CA LEU A 78 -2.40 2.72 4.47
C LEU A 78 -3.32 2.32 3.30
N LEU A 79 -2.73 1.98 2.17
CA LEU A 79 -3.44 1.58 0.95
C LEU A 79 -2.93 0.20 0.50
N PRO A 80 -3.46 -0.89 1.07
CA PRO A 80 -3.23 -2.21 0.52
C PRO A 80 -4.03 -2.40 -0.77
N VAL A 81 -3.31 -2.72 -1.85
CA VAL A 81 -3.82 -2.71 -3.22
C VAL A 81 -4.20 -4.11 -3.70
N SER A 82 -5.25 -4.18 -4.51
CA SER A 82 -5.68 -5.37 -5.25
C SER A 82 -4.51 -6.01 -6.02
N ALA A 83 -4.47 -7.35 -6.05
CA ALA A 83 -3.51 -8.10 -6.85
C ALA A 83 -3.74 -7.93 -8.36
N GLN A 84 -4.91 -7.43 -8.76
CA GLN A 84 -5.28 -7.17 -10.15
C GLN A 84 -4.83 -5.79 -10.63
N ALA A 85 -4.31 -4.92 -9.75
CA ALA A 85 -3.82 -3.61 -10.15
C ALA A 85 -2.49 -3.75 -10.93
N ASP A 86 -2.41 -3.16 -12.12
CA ASP A 86 -1.14 -3.05 -12.84
C ASP A 86 -0.21 -2.07 -12.10
N PRO A 87 1.03 -2.46 -11.74
CA PRO A 87 1.92 -1.60 -10.97
C PRO A 87 2.29 -0.30 -11.68
N ALA A 88 2.40 -0.29 -13.02
CA ALA A 88 2.75 0.91 -13.77
C ALA A 88 1.59 1.91 -13.78
N ALA A 89 0.37 1.42 -14.00
CA ALA A 89 -0.82 2.25 -13.93
C ALA A 89 -1.03 2.83 -12.52
N LEU A 90 -0.82 2.01 -11.48
CA LEU A 90 -0.88 2.48 -10.09
C LEU A 90 0.18 3.55 -9.82
N ALA A 91 1.43 3.35 -10.23
CA ALA A 91 2.50 4.32 -10.04
C ALA A 91 2.15 5.67 -10.67
N SER A 92 1.58 5.69 -11.88
CA SER A 92 1.12 6.92 -12.51
C SER A 92 0.04 7.64 -11.70
N ILE A 93 -0.89 6.90 -11.08
CA ILE A 93 -1.92 7.48 -10.21
C ILE A 93 -1.27 8.06 -8.95
N LEU A 94 -0.46 7.26 -8.26
CA LEU A 94 0.21 7.68 -7.03
C LEU A 94 1.07 8.92 -7.29
N GLU A 95 1.82 8.97 -8.38
CA GLU A 95 2.63 10.13 -8.75
C GLU A 95 1.79 11.39 -8.92
N SER A 96 0.60 11.29 -9.53
CA SER A 96 -0.32 12.42 -9.65
C SER A 96 -0.89 12.94 -8.32
N LEU A 97 -0.80 12.13 -7.25
CA LEU A 97 -1.25 12.48 -5.91
C LEU A 97 -0.12 13.04 -5.04
N ARG A 98 1.14 12.85 -5.44
CA ARG A 98 2.28 13.41 -4.71
C ARG A 98 2.18 14.93 -4.70
N SER A 99 2.42 15.52 -3.54
CA SER A 99 2.46 16.97 -3.36
C SER A 99 3.30 17.30 -2.12
N GLU A 100 3.59 18.58 -1.90
CA GLU A 100 4.27 19.05 -0.68
C GLU A 100 3.57 18.60 0.63
N ARG A 101 2.26 18.33 0.57
CA ARG A 101 1.45 17.91 1.73
C ARG A 101 1.21 16.40 1.80
N MET A 102 1.57 15.66 0.75
CA MET A 102 1.35 14.22 0.62
C MET A 102 2.61 13.52 0.10
N GLN A 103 3.30 12.86 1.03
CA GLN A 103 4.37 11.93 0.71
C GLN A 103 3.76 10.55 0.44
N ILE A 104 4.33 9.81 -0.51
CA ILE A 104 3.85 8.48 -0.87
C ILE A 104 5.04 7.51 -0.85
N THR A 105 4.85 6.37 -0.20
CA THR A 105 5.81 5.27 -0.19
C THR A 105 5.13 4.02 -0.72
N THR A 106 5.76 3.32 -1.64
CA THR A 106 5.25 2.10 -2.25
C THR A 106 6.10 0.92 -1.83
N VAL A 107 5.48 -0.08 -1.19
CA VAL A 107 6.14 -1.31 -0.75
C VAL A 107 5.58 -2.48 -1.55
N SER A 108 6.46 -3.20 -2.25
CA SER A 108 6.09 -4.42 -2.98
C SER A 108 6.43 -5.68 -2.20
N LEU A 109 5.44 -6.55 -2.03
CA LEU A 109 5.59 -7.90 -1.47
C LEU A 109 5.70 -8.92 -2.61
N ILE A 110 6.85 -9.58 -2.71
CA ILE A 110 7.22 -10.44 -3.83
C ILE A 110 7.40 -11.87 -3.33
N ASP A 111 6.43 -12.74 -3.64
CA ASP A 111 6.49 -14.17 -3.33
C ASP A 111 7.24 -14.99 -4.39
N ALA A 112 7.83 -16.11 -3.98
CA ALA A 112 8.65 -16.94 -4.86
C ALA A 112 7.87 -17.50 -6.06
N LEU A 113 6.58 -17.81 -5.87
CA LEU A 113 5.73 -18.34 -6.93
C LEU A 113 5.46 -17.30 -8.03
N THR A 114 5.20 -16.05 -7.64
CA THR A 114 5.05 -14.93 -8.57
C THR A 114 6.35 -14.67 -9.33
N GLN A 115 7.51 -14.71 -8.65
CA GLN A 115 8.82 -14.57 -9.31
C GLN A 115 9.04 -15.62 -10.40
N PHE A 116 8.70 -16.88 -10.08
CA PHE A 116 8.91 -17.99 -11.00
C PHE A 116 7.91 -17.98 -12.16
N ARG A 117 6.61 -17.77 -11.88
CA ARG A 117 5.55 -17.88 -12.89
C ARG A 117 5.34 -16.60 -13.70
N ASN A 118 5.60 -15.43 -13.12
CA ASN A 118 5.32 -14.13 -13.70
C ASN A 118 6.52 -13.17 -13.58
N PRO A 119 7.69 -13.51 -14.13
CA PRO A 119 8.91 -12.71 -13.96
C PRO A 119 8.78 -11.27 -14.47
N TYR A 120 7.94 -11.04 -15.49
CA TYR A 120 7.63 -9.69 -15.98
C TYR A 120 6.86 -8.86 -14.94
N LEU A 121 5.89 -9.47 -14.25
CA LEU A 121 5.15 -8.79 -13.19
C LEU A 121 6.06 -8.48 -12.01
N THR A 122 6.93 -9.42 -11.61
CA THR A 122 7.95 -9.19 -10.59
C THR A 122 8.83 -7.99 -10.93
N ARG A 123 9.33 -7.90 -12.17
CA ARG A 123 10.13 -6.75 -12.59
C ARG A 123 9.36 -5.44 -12.48
N LYS A 124 8.07 -5.41 -12.85
CA LYS A 124 7.22 -4.23 -12.65
C LYS A 124 7.07 -3.89 -11.18
N LEU A 125 6.77 -4.87 -10.32
CA LEU A 125 6.62 -4.67 -8.89
C LEU A 125 7.89 -4.06 -8.28
N MET A 126 9.08 -4.56 -8.66
CA MET A 126 10.36 -4.03 -8.19
C MET A 126 10.67 -2.64 -8.73
N PHE A 127 10.34 -2.38 -10.00
CA PHE A 127 10.66 -1.10 -10.65
C PHE A 127 9.78 0.04 -10.14
N TYR A 128 8.51 -0.24 -9.84
CA TYR A 128 7.52 0.75 -9.42
C TYR A 128 7.29 0.79 -7.90
N SER A 129 8.20 0.22 -7.11
CA SER A 129 8.18 0.29 -5.65
C SER A 129 9.43 0.98 -5.11
N ASP A 130 9.26 1.69 -4.00
CA ASP A 130 10.36 2.30 -3.25
C ASP A 130 11.10 1.21 -2.46
N PHE A 131 10.37 0.20 -1.97
CA PHE A 131 10.90 -0.92 -1.19
C PHE A 131 10.34 -2.26 -1.62
N GLN A 132 11.18 -3.28 -1.52
CA GLN A 132 10.89 -4.65 -1.94
C GLN A 132 11.05 -5.59 -0.75
N VAL A 133 10.03 -6.39 -0.47
CA VAL A 133 10.09 -7.46 0.53
C VAL A 133 9.91 -8.78 -0.19
N HIS A 134 10.92 -9.62 -0.10
CA HIS A 134 10.94 -10.94 -0.73
C HIS A 134 10.54 -12.02 0.27
N GLU A 135 10.03 -13.14 -0.24
CA GLU A 135 9.84 -14.35 0.56
C GLU A 135 11.20 -15.00 0.90
N PRO A 136 11.42 -15.48 2.14
CA PRO A 136 10.52 -15.44 3.29
C PRO A 136 10.34 -14.01 3.83
N PHE A 137 9.07 -13.59 3.98
CA PHE A 137 8.73 -12.21 4.32
C PHE A 137 9.21 -11.83 5.72
N ASP A 138 10.33 -11.11 5.79
CA ASP A 138 10.75 -10.33 6.95
C ASP A 138 10.39 -8.86 6.72
N PHE A 139 9.52 -8.33 7.58
CA PHE A 139 9.01 -6.97 7.45
C PHE A 139 9.85 -5.94 8.20
N SER A 140 10.85 -6.37 8.98
CA SER A 140 11.56 -5.49 9.93
C SER A 140 12.17 -4.28 9.22
N GLU A 141 12.95 -4.50 8.17
CA GLU A 141 13.59 -3.43 7.40
C GLU A 141 12.56 -2.58 6.65
N ALA A 142 11.56 -3.21 6.03
CA ALA A 142 10.53 -2.51 5.27
C ALA A 142 9.62 -1.63 6.15
N LEU A 143 9.35 -2.03 7.40
CA LEU A 143 8.63 -1.21 8.38
C LEU A 143 9.43 0.05 8.70
N HIS A 144 10.72 -0.09 9.03
CA HIS A 144 11.57 1.05 9.35
C HIS A 144 11.70 2.00 8.15
N ALA A 145 11.90 1.44 6.95
CA ALA A 145 12.06 2.22 5.74
C ALA A 145 10.76 2.93 5.31
N ALA A 146 9.61 2.26 5.43
CA ALA A 146 8.31 2.85 5.08
C ALA A 146 7.90 4.01 5.99
N LEU A 147 8.33 3.98 7.26
CA LEU A 147 8.08 5.00 8.26
C LEU A 147 9.16 6.09 8.29
N GLY A 148 10.38 5.75 7.92
CA GLY A 148 11.60 6.53 8.14
C GLY A 148 12.15 7.28 6.94
N ALA A 149 11.37 7.59 5.90
CA ALA A 149 11.85 8.41 4.77
C ALA A 149 11.64 9.93 5.01
N PRO A 150 12.58 10.68 5.62
CA PRO A 150 12.51 12.14 5.58
C PRO A 150 12.59 12.62 4.12
N LEU A 151 11.74 13.59 3.75
CA LEU A 151 12.02 14.46 2.61
C LEU A 151 13.11 15.46 3.01
#